data_AF-A0A2E2VA43-F1
#
_entry.id   AF-A0A2E2VA43-F1
#
_cell.length_a   1.000
_cell.length_b   1.000
_cell.length_c   1.000
_cell.angle_alpha   90.00
_cell.angle_beta   90.00
_cell.angle_gamma   90.00
#
_symmetry.space_group_name_H-M   'P 1'
#
loop_
_entity.id
_entity.type
_entity.pdbx_description
1 polymer ?
#
loop_
_entity_poly.entity_id
_entity_poly.type
_entity_poly.pdbx_seq_one_letter_code
_entity_poly.pdbx_strand_id
1 'polypeptide(L)' 'MYLNIGESAPDFELFNYDNTLFNSSSLKGKKYIIWFFPKANTPG' A
#
# COMPACT_ATOMS: atom_id res chain seq x y z
N MET A 1 -11.72 -12.30 1.35
CA MET A 1 -12.15 -11.73 0.06
C MET A 1 -10.87 -11.31 -0.67
N TYR A 2 -10.66 -11.78 -1.90
CA TYR A 2 -9.43 -11.52 -2.67
C TYR A 2 -9.72 -10.46 -3.75
N LEU A 3 -8.72 -9.66 -4.10
CA LEU A 3 -8.80 -8.68 -5.19
C LEU A 3 -8.69 -9.38 -6.55
N ASN A 4 -9.58 -9.03 -7.47
CA ASN A 4 -9.56 -9.52 -8.86
C ASN A 4 -9.04 -8.45 -9.82
N ILE A 5 -8.60 -8.89 -11.01
CA ILE A 5 -8.17 -7.98 -12.07
C ILE A 5 -9.36 -7.10 -12.49
N GLY A 6 -9.14 -5.78 -12.55
CA GLY A 6 -10.15 -4.79 -12.92
C GLY A 6 -10.92 -4.22 -11.73
N GLU A 7 -10.79 -4.79 -10.53
CA GLU A 7 -11.33 -4.17 -9.31
C GLU A 7 -10.51 -2.97 -8.89
N SER A 8 -11.19 -1.94 -8.39
CA SER A 8 -10.53 -0.82 -7.73
C SER A 8 -9.81 -1.31 -6.49
N ALA A 9 -8.58 -0.81 -6.27
CA ALA A 9 -7.88 -1.04 -5.02
C ALA A 9 -8.73 -0.49 -3.84
N PRO A 10 -8.81 -1.21 -2.70
CA PRO A 10 -9.53 -0.73 -1.53
C PRO A 10 -8.88 0.53 -0.98
N ASP A 11 -9.68 1.39 -0.35
CA ASP A 11 -9.13 2.50 0.41
C ASP A 11 -8.41 1.97 1.65
N PHE A 12 -7.28 2.59 1.98
CA PHE A 12 -6.48 2.23 3.13
C PHE A 12 -5.83 3.45 3.76
N GLU A 13 -5.62 3.36 5.07
CA GLU A 13 -4.93 4.36 5.87
C GLU A 13 -4.00 3.66 6.86
N LEU A 14 -2.73 4.09 6.88
CA LEU A 14 -1.71 3.55 7.77
C LEU A 14 -0.64 4.59 8.07
N PHE A 15 0.09 4.40 9.16
CA PHE A 15 1.30 5.16 9.41
C PHE A 15 2.44 4.64 8.52
N ASN A 16 3.17 5.58 7.90
CA ASN A 16 4.40 5.25 7.18
C ASN A 16 5.61 5.12 8.14
N TYR A 17 6.80 4.92 7.59
CA TYR A 17 8.04 4.75 8.39
C TYR A 17 8.42 5.99 9.22
N ASP A 18 7.89 7.17 8.86
CA ASP A 18 8.08 8.44 9.56
C ASP A 18 6.94 8.74 10.56
N ASN A 19 6.09 7.76 10.89
CA ASN A 19 4.87 7.94 11.70
C ASN A 19 3.91 9.01 11.15
N THR A 20 3.98 9.29 9.85
CA THR A 20 3.02 10.16 9.18
C THR A 20 1.84 9.33 8.71
N LEU A 21 0.62 9.80 9.01
CA LEU A 21 -0.60 9.16 8.54
C LEU A 21 -0.70 9.29 7.02
N PHE A 22 -0.68 8.16 6.33
CA PHE A 22 -0.81 8.06 4.89
C PHE A 22 -2.20 7.56 4.51
N ASN A 23 -2.85 8.26 3.57
CA ASN A 23 -4.15 7.88 3.04
C ASN A 23 -4.05 7.56 1.54
N SER A 24 -4.61 6.41 1.12
CA SER A 24 -4.57 5.93 -0.27
C SER A 24 -5.20 6.90 -1.28
N SER A 25 -6.12 7.76 -0.85
CA SER A 25 -6.73 8.77 -1.72
C SER A 25 -5.70 9.74 -2.33
N SER A 26 -4.55 9.94 -1.69
CA SER A 26 -3.43 10.73 -2.21
C SER A 26 -2.76 10.15 -3.47
N LEU A 27 -3.05 8.87 -3.78
CA LEU A 27 -2.54 8.16 -4.96
C LEU A 27 -3.46 8.29 -6.18
N LYS A 28 -4.64 8.92 -6.05
CA LYS A 28 -5.59 9.06 -7.17
C LYS A 28 -4.93 9.74 -8.37
N GLY A 29 -5.15 9.17 -9.56
CA GLY A 29 -4.58 9.65 -10.82
C GLY A 29 -3.11 9.25 -11.05
N LYS A 30 -2.45 8.57 -10.11
CA LYS A 30 -1.08 8.06 -10.26
C LYS A 30 -1.11 6.55 -10.50
N LYS A 31 -0.14 6.07 -11.29
CA LYS A 31 0.15 4.62 -11.37
C LYS A 31 1.04 4.25 -10.19
N TYR A 32 0.70 3.19 -9.48
CA TYR A 32 1.47 2.70 -8.33
C TYR A 32 1.40 1.18 -8.22
N ILE A 33 2.34 0.61 -7.48
CA ILE A 33 2.42 -0.81 -7.16
C ILE A 33 2.47 -0.93 -5.63
N ILE A 34 1.68 -1.83 -5.06
CA ILE A 34 1.77 -2.20 -3.65
C ILE A 34 2.52 -3.53 -3.58
N TRP A 35 3.55 -3.57 -2.75
CA TRP A 35 4.38 -4.75 -2.54
C TRP A 35 4.58 -4.98 -1.05
N PHE A 36 4.60 -6.25 -0.63
CA PHE A 36 4.74 -6.67 0.76
C PHE A 36 5.99 -7.54 0.92
N PHE A 37 6.70 -7.37 2.03
CA PHE A 37 7.83 -8.21 2.43
C PHE A 37 7.63 -8.70 3.88
N PRO A 38 8.18 -9.87 4.27
CA PRO A 38 7.89 -10.46 5.59
C PRO A 38 8.45 -9.66 6.77
N LYS A 39 9.69 -9.18 6.65
CA LYS A 39 10.39 -8.46 7.72
C LYS A 39 11.54 -7.60 7.18
N ALA A 40 11.66 -6.38 7.70
CA ALA A 40 12.76 -5.48 7.37
C ALA A 40 14.08 -5.95 8.01
N ASN A 41 15.22 -5.51 7.46
CA ASN A 41 16.55 -5.79 8.00
C ASN A 41 16.85 -7.29 8.16
N THR A 42 16.47 -8.10 7.16
CA THR A 42 16.83 -9.51 7.08
C THR A 42 17.75 -9.73 5.87
N PRO A 43 18.76 -10.62 5.97
CA PRO A 43 19.71 -10.85 4.88
C PRO A 43 19.11 -11.54 3.65
N GLY A 44 17.90 -12.10 3.77
CA GLY A 44 17.28 -12.99 2.78
C GLY A 44 17.46 -14.45 3.14
#